data_AF-A0A8H6LRQ1-F1
#
_entry.id   AF-A0A8H6LRQ1-F1
#
_cell.length_a   1.000
_cell.length_b   1.000
_cell.length_c   1.000
_cell.angle_alpha   90.00
_cell.angle_beta   90.00
_cell.angle_gamma   90.00
#
_symmetry.space_group_name_H-M   'P 1'
#
loop_
_entity.id
_entity.type
_entity.pdbx_description
1 polymer ?
#
loop_
_entity_poly.entity_id
_entity_poly.type
_entity_poly.pdbx_seq_one_letter_code
_entity_poly.pdbx_strand_id
1 'polypeptide(L)'
;MRASLAGGFIGEGVDDLPGGVTAELLTSDILDIDELWDKAISRVNDEILFGASTGLLEHGHGECNGIIEEEHVYAIMKTRTLASGQRLVKLRNGWGSLRKGIWESTWSDGSKEWTAELPEKMDHKFGSDSAFWISYEDLVQKYSYFYRTRLFRDHDW
;
A
#
# COMPACT_ATOMS: atom_id res chain seq x y z
N MET A 1 17.71 -14.87 21.45
CA MET A 1 18.16 -13.54 20.98
C MET A 1 16.96 -12.90 20.30
N ARG A 2 16.37 -11.88 20.92
CA ARG A 2 15.21 -11.15 20.38
C ARG A 2 15.74 -10.20 19.31
N ALA A 3 15.44 -10.46 18.04
CA ALA A 3 15.77 -9.53 16.97
C ALA A 3 14.67 -8.48 16.88
N SER A 4 15.06 -7.24 17.17
CA SER A 4 14.23 -6.04 17.14
C SER A 4 13.80 -5.74 15.70
N LEU A 5 12.50 -5.74 15.42
CA LEU A 5 11.92 -5.09 14.24
C LEU A 5 11.78 -3.59 14.57
N ALA A 6 12.91 -2.90 14.60
CA ALA A 6 12.95 -1.45 14.76
C ALA A 6 13.20 -0.83 13.39
N GLY A 7 12.17 -0.14 12.86
CA GLY A 7 12.33 0.99 11.93
C GLY A 7 13.18 0.76 10.68
N GLY A 8 13.17 -0.43 10.09
CA GLY A 8 13.88 -0.69 8.84
C GLY A 8 13.22 0.04 7.67
N PHE A 9 13.89 1.08 7.17
CA PHE A 9 13.72 1.61 5.81
C PHE A 9 13.53 0.43 4.84
N ILE A 10 12.60 0.55 3.88
CA ILE A 10 12.41 -0.45 2.80
C ILE A 10 13.65 -0.56 1.88
N GLY A 11 14.75 0.12 2.18
CA GLY A 11 16.09 -0.19 1.65
C GLY A 11 16.74 -1.42 2.29
N GLU A 12 16.74 -1.58 3.62
CA GLU A 12 17.52 -2.64 4.30
C GLU A 12 16.76 -3.97 4.47
N GLY A 13 15.43 -3.97 4.33
CA GLY A 13 14.63 -5.21 4.38
C GLY A 13 14.44 -5.90 3.02
N VAL A 14 14.80 -5.23 1.92
CA VAL A 14 14.65 -5.77 0.56
C VAL A 14 15.93 -6.44 0.06
N ASP A 15 17.08 -6.15 0.68
CA ASP A 15 18.34 -6.87 0.44
C ASP A 15 18.31 -8.32 0.96
N ASP A 16 17.34 -8.69 1.81
CA ASP A 16 17.16 -10.07 2.31
C ASP A 16 16.16 -10.90 1.47
N LEU A 17 15.59 -10.32 0.40
CA LEU A 17 14.81 -11.07 -0.59
C LEU A 17 15.75 -11.45 -1.75
N PRO A 18 16.07 -12.74 -1.95
CA PRO A 18 17.02 -13.14 -2.99
C PRO A 18 16.49 -12.72 -4.37
N GLY A 19 17.15 -11.72 -4.97
CA GLY A 19 17.07 -11.41 -6.41
C GLY A 19 16.17 -10.26 -6.85
N GLY A 20 15.44 -9.54 -5.98
CA GLY A 20 14.53 -8.47 -6.41
C GLY A 20 15.23 -7.19 -6.87
N VAL A 21 14.93 -6.69 -8.07
CA VAL A 21 15.29 -5.31 -8.46
C VAL A 21 14.18 -4.38 -8.01
N THR A 22 14.52 -3.45 -7.12
CA THR A 22 13.60 -2.42 -6.62
C THR A 22 13.79 -1.12 -7.39
N ALA A 23 12.71 -0.64 -7.99
CA ALA A 23 12.64 0.69 -8.58
C ALA A 23 11.80 1.60 -7.67
N GLU A 24 12.32 2.79 -7.39
CA GLU A 24 11.57 3.85 -6.72
C GLU A 24 10.89 4.73 -7.78
N LEU A 25 9.62 5.03 -7.56
CA LEU A 25 8.80 5.88 -8.41
C LEU A 25 8.23 7.01 -7.55
N LEU A 26 8.55 8.24 -7.89
CA LEU A 26 7.91 9.41 -7.30
C LEU A 26 6.52 9.56 -7.90
N THR A 27 5.51 9.73 -7.05
CA THR A 27 4.13 9.92 -7.51
C THR A 27 3.98 11.15 -8.40
N SER A 28 4.76 12.21 -8.14
CA SER A 28 4.81 13.43 -8.95
C SER A 28 5.34 13.20 -10.37
N ASP A 29 6.10 12.13 -10.62
CA ASP A 29 6.63 11.78 -11.94
C ASP A 29 5.66 10.91 -12.75
N ILE A 30 4.51 10.54 -12.16
CA ILE A 30 3.49 9.70 -12.79
C ILE A 30 2.55 10.58 -13.60
N LEU A 31 2.78 10.62 -14.91
CA LEU A 31 1.96 11.40 -15.85
C LEU A 31 0.58 10.78 -16.10
N ASP A 32 0.47 9.46 -16.00
CA ASP A 32 -0.77 8.71 -16.22
C ASP A 32 -0.98 7.68 -15.10
N ILE A 33 -1.91 8.00 -14.20
CA ILE A 33 -2.27 7.16 -13.07
C ILE A 33 -3.09 5.94 -13.50
N ASP A 34 -3.79 6.00 -14.63
CA ASP A 34 -4.53 4.86 -15.15
C ASP A 34 -3.59 3.82 -15.74
N GLU A 35 -2.58 4.28 -16.48
CA GLU A 35 -1.52 3.43 -16.99
C GLU A 35 -0.73 2.75 -15.86
N LEU A 36 -0.43 3.48 -14.76
CA LEU A 36 0.19 2.90 -13.57
C LEU A 36 -0.67 1.78 -12.96
N TRP A 37 -1.98 1.98 -12.91
CA TRP A 37 -2.89 0.97 -12.40
C TRP A 37 -2.85 -0.30 -13.26
N ASP A 38 -3.07 -0.14 -14.57
CA ASP A 38 -3.21 -1.26 -15.49
C ASP A 38 -1.91 -2.04 -15.67
N LYS A 39 -0.76 -1.35 -15.71
CA LYS A 39 0.54 -2.00 -15.96
C LYS A 39 1.23 -2.51 -14.70
N ALA A 40 0.93 -1.93 -13.54
CA ALA A 40 1.72 -2.11 -12.33
C ALA A 40 0.87 -2.51 -11.13
N ILE A 41 0.06 -1.60 -10.60
CA ILE A 41 -0.62 -1.77 -9.30
C ILE A 41 -1.63 -2.93 -9.33
N SER A 42 -2.35 -3.12 -10.44
CA SER A 42 -3.30 -4.24 -10.60
C SER A 42 -2.65 -5.62 -10.57
N ARG A 43 -1.34 -5.72 -10.81
CA ARG A 43 -0.56 -6.97 -10.88
C ARG A 43 0.22 -7.28 -9.59
N VAL A 44 -0.11 -6.58 -8.51
CA VAL A 44 0.54 -6.77 -7.20
C VAL A 44 0.36 -8.20 -6.70
N ASN A 45 1.40 -8.76 -6.07
CA ASN A 45 1.51 -10.13 -5.56
C ASN A 45 1.51 -11.27 -6.59
N ASP A 46 1.31 -11.00 -7.88
CA ASP A 46 1.53 -12.01 -8.93
C ASP A 46 2.99 -12.02 -9.37
N GLU A 47 3.49 -10.88 -9.84
CA GLU A 47 4.85 -10.73 -10.38
C GLU A 47 5.67 -9.64 -9.66
N ILE A 48 4.99 -8.77 -8.92
CA ILE A 48 5.56 -7.53 -8.41
C ILE A 48 5.09 -7.31 -6.97
N LEU A 49 6.02 -7.02 -6.08
CA LEU A 49 5.72 -6.47 -4.76
C LEU A 49 5.72 -4.94 -4.86
N PHE A 50 4.73 -4.33 -4.22
CA PHE A 50 4.62 -2.89 -4.15
C PHE A 50 4.64 -2.42 -2.69
N GLY A 51 5.45 -1.39 -2.44
CA GLY A 51 5.40 -0.57 -1.24
C GLY A 51 4.96 0.84 -1.59
N ALA A 52 4.34 1.54 -0.65
CA ALA A 52 3.99 2.95 -0.77
C ALA A 52 4.45 3.70 0.49
N SER A 53 5.10 4.84 0.33
CA SER A 53 5.47 5.73 1.43
C SER A 53 4.92 7.13 1.25
N THR A 54 4.57 7.75 2.37
CA THR A 54 4.17 9.17 2.41
C THR A 54 5.32 10.11 2.06
N GLY A 55 6.58 9.68 2.25
CA GLY A 55 7.76 10.53 2.09
C GLY A 55 7.91 11.59 3.19
N LEU A 56 8.95 12.42 3.10
CA LEU A 56 9.03 13.69 3.81
C LEU A 56 7.94 14.60 3.24
N LEU A 57 6.88 14.81 4.02
CA LEU A 57 5.80 15.74 3.71
C LEU A 57 6.32 17.18 3.82
N GLU A 58 7.19 17.56 2.89
CA GLU A 58 7.51 18.96 2.66
C GLU A 58 6.27 19.62 2.05
N HIS A 59 5.45 20.18 2.93
CA HIS A 59 4.39 21.14 2.65
C HIS A 59 3.04 20.57 2.16
N GLY A 60 2.11 20.38 3.10
CA GLY A 60 0.76 20.94 2.90
C GLY A 60 -0.36 20.04 2.40
N HIS A 61 -0.34 18.73 2.64
CA HIS A 61 -1.45 17.83 2.24
C HIS A 61 -2.52 17.56 3.32
N GLY A 62 -2.89 18.56 4.13
CA GLY A 62 -4.06 18.50 5.01
C GLY A 62 -4.06 17.33 6.00
N GLU A 63 -5.23 16.98 6.55
CA GLU A 63 -5.37 15.80 7.41
C GLU A 63 -4.98 14.52 6.63
N CYS A 64 -3.99 13.77 7.13
CA CYS A 64 -3.56 12.49 6.58
C CYS A 64 -4.51 11.32 6.94
N ASN A 65 -5.68 11.63 7.51
CA ASN A 65 -6.74 10.68 7.86
C ASN A 65 -6.19 9.41 8.54
N GLY A 66 -5.30 9.59 9.52
CA GLY A 66 -4.72 8.51 10.32
C GLY A 66 -3.42 7.88 9.77
N ILE A 67 -2.97 8.19 8.54
CA ILE A 67 -1.70 7.69 7.98
C ILE A 67 -0.49 8.37 8.66
N ILE A 68 0.55 7.58 8.94
CA ILE A 68 1.83 8.08 9.48
C ILE A 68 2.60 8.86 8.41
N GLU A 69 2.99 10.07 8.77
CA GLU A 69 3.67 11.06 7.93
C GLU A 69 5.22 10.95 7.96
N GLU A 70 5.79 10.22 8.92
CA GLU A 70 7.23 10.10 9.18
C GLU A 70 7.88 9.00 8.33
N GLU A 71 8.02 9.21 7.01
CA GLU A 71 8.73 8.30 6.07
C GLU A 71 8.37 6.81 6.23
N HIS A 72 7.10 6.55 6.55
CA HIS A 72 6.65 5.19 6.82
C HIS A 72 6.26 4.51 5.54
N VAL A 73 6.52 3.21 5.45
CA VAL A 73 6.22 2.43 4.25
C VAL A 73 5.20 1.35 4.52
N TYR A 74 4.21 1.30 3.64
CA TYR A 74 3.09 0.39 3.68
C TYR A 74 3.22 -0.61 2.52
N ALA A 75 2.97 -1.88 2.80
CA ALA A 75 2.95 -2.90 1.75
C ALA A 75 1.59 -2.90 1.06
N ILE A 76 1.58 -2.81 -0.27
CA ILE A 76 0.38 -3.02 -1.07
C ILE A 76 0.13 -4.53 -1.17
N MET A 77 -0.97 -4.97 -0.57
CA MET A 77 -1.29 -6.39 -0.41
C MET A 77 -2.25 -6.89 -1.50
N LYS A 78 -3.25 -6.10 -1.86
CA LYS A 78 -4.27 -6.53 -2.83
C LYS A 78 -4.84 -5.32 -3.54
N THR A 79 -5.30 -5.53 -4.75
CA THR A 79 -6.07 -4.54 -5.52
C THR A 79 -7.39 -5.15 -5.96
N ARG A 80 -8.43 -4.31 -6.04
CA ARG A 80 -9.76 -4.70 -6.49
C ARG A 80 -10.40 -3.56 -7.26
N THR A 81 -11.00 -3.89 -8.39
CA THR A 81 -11.91 -2.99 -9.10
C THR A 81 -13.35 -3.43 -8.80
N LEU A 82 -14.14 -2.54 -8.23
CA LEU A 82 -15.56 -2.79 -7.96
C LEU A 82 -16.37 -2.76 -9.25
N ALA A 83 -17.58 -3.34 -9.22
CA ALA A 83 -18.52 -3.29 -10.35
C ALA A 83 -18.94 -1.85 -10.72
N SER A 84 -18.80 -0.90 -9.80
CA SER A 84 -19.00 0.54 -10.05
C SER A 84 -17.87 1.19 -10.85
N GLY A 85 -16.76 0.49 -11.07
CA GLY A 85 -15.52 1.04 -11.64
C GLY A 85 -14.55 1.59 -10.59
N GLN A 86 -14.94 1.67 -9.31
CA GLN A 86 -14.06 2.16 -8.25
C GLN A 86 -12.87 1.22 -8.04
N ARG A 87 -11.66 1.76 -8.08
CA ARG A 87 -10.41 1.04 -7.83
C ARG A 87 -9.98 1.22 -6.38
N LEU A 88 -9.75 0.09 -5.71
CA LEU A 88 -9.41 0.02 -4.29
C LEU A 88 -8.11 -0.77 -4.09
N VAL A 89 -7.33 -0.31 -3.11
CA VAL A 89 -6.04 -0.87 -2.75
C VAL A 89 -6.04 -1.24 -1.27
N LYS A 90 -5.63 -2.47 -0.96
CA LYS A 90 -5.43 -2.95 0.41
C LYS A 90 -3.98 -2.72 0.78
N LEU A 91 -3.73 -1.90 1.78
CA LEU A 91 -2.41 -1.69 2.34
C LEU A 91 -2.26 -2.41 3.68
N ARG A 92 -1.01 -2.71 4.02
CA ARG A 92 -0.63 -3.22 5.33
C ARG A 92 0.51 -2.42 5.91
N ASN A 93 0.29 -1.92 7.12
CA ASN A 93 1.30 -1.33 7.97
C ASN A 93 2.18 -2.45 8.57
N GLY A 94 3.49 -2.37 8.36
CA GLY A 94 4.47 -3.30 8.92
C GLY A 94 4.80 -3.10 10.41
N TRP A 95 4.48 -1.94 10.99
CA TRP A 95 4.76 -1.59 12.39
C TRP A 95 3.73 -2.19 13.37
N GLY A 96 3.60 -3.51 13.37
CA GLY A 96 2.86 -4.26 14.40
C GLY A 96 1.39 -3.84 14.58
N SER A 97 0.77 -4.31 15.66
CA SER A 97 -0.66 -4.08 15.99
C SER A 97 -0.95 -2.70 16.61
N LEU A 98 -0.27 -1.65 16.16
CA LEU A 98 -0.54 -0.29 16.61
C LEU A 98 -1.56 0.34 15.65
N ARG A 99 -2.71 0.77 16.17
CA ARG A 99 -3.74 1.47 15.38
C ARG A 99 -3.28 2.79 14.75
N LYS A 100 -2.09 3.28 15.10
CA LYS A 100 -1.48 4.47 14.51
C LYS A 100 -1.04 4.13 13.08
N GLY A 101 -1.39 4.98 12.10
CA GLY A 101 -1.06 4.71 10.70
C GLY A 101 -2.11 3.89 9.96
N ILE A 102 -3.34 3.83 10.45
CA ILE A 102 -4.45 3.18 9.73
C ILE A 102 -5.27 4.28 9.06
N TRP A 103 -5.73 4.01 7.84
CA TRP A 103 -6.63 4.91 7.14
C TRP A 103 -7.99 5.02 7.86
N GLU A 104 -8.40 6.24 8.17
CA GLU A 104 -9.63 6.58 8.91
C GLU A 104 -10.69 7.30 8.05
N SER A 105 -10.52 7.33 6.72
CA SER A 105 -11.44 7.99 5.79
C SER A 105 -12.21 6.99 4.93
N THR A 106 -12.60 7.34 3.70
CA THR A 106 -13.41 6.53 2.79
C THR A 106 -12.83 5.12 2.60
N TRP A 107 -13.62 4.08 2.77
CA TRP A 107 -13.20 2.65 2.79
C TRP A 107 -12.39 2.20 4.02
N SER A 108 -12.24 3.03 5.05
CA SER A 108 -11.78 2.57 6.38
C SER A 108 -12.80 1.62 7.04
N ASP A 109 -12.41 0.91 8.09
CA ASP A 109 -13.29 -0.04 8.80
C ASP A 109 -14.63 0.58 9.29
N GLY A 110 -14.67 1.89 9.52
CA GLY A 110 -15.87 2.63 9.95
C GLY A 110 -16.65 3.31 8.82
N SER A 111 -16.21 3.17 7.57
CA SER A 111 -16.81 3.85 6.42
C SER A 111 -18.22 3.36 6.10
N LYS A 112 -19.06 4.29 5.63
CA LYS A 112 -20.45 4.00 5.19
C LYS A 112 -20.51 3.32 3.83
N GLU A 113 -19.39 3.32 3.13
CA GLU A 113 -19.16 2.78 1.79
C GLU A 113 -19.19 1.24 1.79
N TRP A 114 -18.95 0.62 2.94
CA TRP A 114 -19.10 -0.82 3.13
C TRP A 114 -20.57 -1.21 3.12
N THR A 115 -21.06 -1.70 1.98
CA THR A 115 -22.35 -2.40 1.91
C THR A 115 -22.22 -3.83 2.44
N ALA A 116 -23.33 -4.44 2.88
CA ALA A 116 -23.32 -5.75 3.54
C ALA A 116 -22.62 -6.88 2.75
N GLU A 117 -22.58 -6.78 1.42
CA GLU A 117 -22.01 -7.81 0.54
C GLU A 117 -20.55 -7.57 0.15
N LEU A 118 -20.03 -6.35 0.30
CA LEU A 118 -18.69 -5.98 -0.17
C LEU A 118 -17.56 -6.57 0.69
N PRO A 119 -17.64 -6.62 2.04
CA PRO A 119 -16.55 -7.12 2.87
C PRO A 119 -16.14 -8.56 2.53
N GLU A 120 -17.12 -9.44 2.28
CA GLU A 120 -16.86 -10.83 1.89
C GLU A 120 -16.18 -10.92 0.52
N LYS A 121 -16.69 -10.18 -0.47
CA LYS A 121 -16.12 -10.11 -1.83
C LYS A 121 -14.70 -9.53 -1.84
N MET A 122 -14.41 -8.63 -0.90
CA MET A 122 -13.13 -7.95 -0.78
C MET A 122 -12.16 -8.65 0.17
N ASP A 123 -12.53 -9.78 0.81
CA ASP A 123 -11.70 -10.39 1.86
C ASP A 123 -11.27 -9.34 2.90
N HIS A 124 -12.24 -8.50 3.30
CA HIS A 124 -12.07 -7.45 4.28
C HIS A 124 -12.48 -7.95 5.66
N LYS A 125 -11.62 -7.70 6.65
CA LYS A 125 -11.85 -8.03 8.04
C LYS A 125 -11.82 -6.74 8.84
N PHE A 126 -12.97 -6.36 9.37
CA PHE A 126 -13.10 -5.21 10.27
C PHE A 126 -12.32 -5.43 11.57
N GLY A 127 -11.83 -4.33 12.14
CA GLY A 127 -11.01 -4.31 13.35
C GLY A 127 -9.58 -4.78 13.11
N SER A 128 -9.07 -4.65 11.87
CA SER A 128 -7.68 -4.99 11.61
C SER A 128 -6.76 -3.87 12.07
N ASP A 129 -5.90 -4.16 13.06
CA ASP A 129 -4.98 -3.15 13.59
C ASP A 129 -3.74 -2.92 12.69
N SER A 130 -3.71 -3.46 11.47
CA SER A 130 -2.55 -3.29 10.57
C SER A 130 -2.87 -3.30 9.07
N ALA A 131 -4.09 -3.62 8.64
CA ALA A 131 -4.43 -3.64 7.22
C ALA A 131 -5.75 -2.91 6.95
N PHE A 132 -5.78 -2.10 5.90
CA PHE A 132 -6.92 -1.26 5.55
C PHE A 132 -7.08 -1.13 4.03
N TRP A 133 -8.26 -0.71 3.59
CA TRP A 133 -8.52 -0.35 2.20
C TRP A 133 -8.53 1.17 2.04
N ILE A 134 -8.07 1.62 0.89
CA ILE A 134 -8.09 3.02 0.45
C ILE A 134 -8.48 3.06 -1.04
N SER A 135 -9.01 4.19 -1.49
CA SER A 135 -9.20 4.42 -2.92
C SER A 135 -7.86 4.57 -3.62
N TYR A 136 -7.78 4.16 -4.89
CA TYR A 136 -6.57 4.36 -5.68
C TYR A 136 -6.22 5.85 -5.85
N GLU A 137 -7.23 6.70 -5.96
CA GLU A 137 -7.06 8.15 -6.06
C GLU A 137 -6.43 8.73 -4.78
N ASP A 138 -6.93 8.33 -3.62
CA ASP A 138 -6.36 8.75 -2.33
C ASP A 138 -4.94 8.19 -2.13
N LEU A 139 -4.65 6.98 -2.61
CA LEU A 139 -3.30 6.41 -2.57
C LEU A 139 -2.31 7.32 -3.34
N VAL A 140 -2.64 7.68 -4.58
CA VAL A 140 -1.77 8.54 -5.40
C VAL A 140 -1.66 9.95 -4.81
N GLN A 141 -2.72 10.47 -4.19
CA GLN A 141 -2.69 11.82 -3.60
C GLN A 141 -1.95 11.89 -2.26
N LYS A 142 -1.97 10.81 -1.47
CA LYS A 142 -1.44 10.82 -0.10
C LYS A 142 -0.06 10.16 0.04
N TYR A 143 0.38 9.39 -0.95
CA TYR A 143 1.67 8.70 -0.94
C TYR A 143 2.57 9.26 -2.02
N SER A 144 3.77 9.68 -1.63
CA SER A 144 4.73 10.36 -2.52
C SER A 144 5.68 9.41 -3.22
N TYR A 145 5.90 8.22 -2.65
CA TYR A 145 6.85 7.24 -3.18
C TYR A 145 6.19 5.87 -3.34
N PHE A 146 6.38 5.25 -4.50
CA PHE A 146 6.07 3.85 -4.73
C PHE A 146 7.35 3.05 -4.95
N TYR A 147 7.49 1.97 -4.19
CA TYR A 147 8.58 1.01 -4.33
C TYR A 147 8.07 -0.18 -5.10
N ARG A 148 8.67 -0.47 -6.25
CA ARG A 148 8.30 -1.58 -7.11
C ARG A 148 9.42 -2.61 -7.14
N THR A 149 9.20 -3.76 -6.51
CA THR A 149 10.17 -4.87 -6.51
C THR A 149 9.64 -5.98 -7.41
N ARG A 150 10.33 -6.25 -8.53
CA ARG A 150 9.98 -7.36 -9.41
C ARG A 150 10.48 -8.67 -8.78
N LEU A 151 9.59 -9.63 -8.60
CA LEU A 151 9.97 -10.97 -8.16
C LEU A 151 10.45 -11.76 -9.37
N PHE A 152 11.72 -12.17 -9.35
CA PHE A 152 12.18 -13.22 -10.24
C PHE A 152 11.76 -14.53 -9.62
N ARG A 153 10.67 -15.12 -10.11
CA ARG A 153 10.44 -16.54 -9.88
C ARG A 153 11.42 -17.25 -10.79
N ASP A 154 12.48 -17.83 -10.23
CA ASP A 154 13.26 -18.83 -10.95
C ASP A 154 12.29 -19.92 -11.40
N HIS A 155 12.02 -19.94 -12.70
CA HIS A 155 11.33 -21.05 -13.32
C HIS A 155 12.39 -22.10 -13.61
N ASP A 156 12.30 -23.19 -12.86
CA ASP A 156 12.92 -24.51 -13.06
C ASP A 156 14.44 -24.67 -12.83
N TRP A 157 14.74 -25.52 -11.85
CA TRP A 157 15.72 -26.60 -12.00
C TRP A 157 15.05 -27.94 -11.65
#